data_AF-A0A9D3Z482-F1
#
_entry.id   AF-A0A9D3Z482-F1
#
_cell.length_a   1.000
_cell.length_b   1.000
_cell.length_c   1.000
_cell.angle_alpha   90.00
_cell.angle_beta   90.00
_cell.angle_gamma   90.00
#
_symmetry.space_group_name_H-M   'P 1'
#
loop_
_entity.id
_entity.type
_entity.pdbx_description
1 polymer ?
#
loop_
_entity_poly.entity_id
_entity_poly.type
_entity_poly.pdbx_seq_one_letter_code
_entity_poly.pdbx_strand_id
1 'polypeptide(L)'
;MVLPLFSPWIPTGQTRVLTFNDYALKLELPYISKQLMSVDMIDVVWDTYRPDSLKAYTRQNRVTDYTIRENESTRIPANYKLLLRIDENKKTLNKFLATQISLLKTPQGEVVLITYRENVLVANTSTKPDISNI
;
A
#
# COMPACT_ATOMS: atom_id res chain seq x y z
N MET A 1 1.36 9.08 13.26
CA MET A 1 2.52 9.30 12.37
C MET A 1 2.04 9.10 10.93
N VAL A 2 1.96 10.14 10.11
CA VAL A 2 1.58 10.00 8.70
C VAL A 2 2.79 9.46 7.96
N LEU A 3 2.83 8.15 7.73
CA LEU A 3 3.93 7.52 7.01
C LEU A 3 3.81 7.87 5.53
N PRO A 4 4.83 8.49 4.91
CA PRO A 4 4.88 8.56 3.45
C PRO A 4 5.06 7.13 2.94
N LEU A 5 3.96 6.47 2.55
CA LEU A 5 3.90 5.10 2.00
C LEU A 5 4.58 4.93 0.62
N PHE A 6 5.48 5.84 0.28
CA PHE A 6 6.32 5.72 -0.91
C PHE A 6 7.75 5.92 -0.46
N SER A 7 8.34 4.85 0.08
CA SER A 7 9.78 4.80 0.31
C SER A 7 10.50 5.21 -0.98
N PRO A 8 11.40 6.22 -0.97
CA PRO A 8 12.09 6.69 -2.17
C PRO A 8 13.10 5.67 -2.73
N TRP A 9 13.19 4.49 -2.13
CA TRP A 9 14.12 3.42 -2.46
C TRP A 9 13.35 2.25 -3.08
N ILE A 10 13.02 2.35 -4.37
CA ILE A 10 13.17 1.16 -5.19
C ILE A 10 14.67 1.16 -5.54
N PRO A 11 15.48 0.24 -4.99
CA PRO A 11 16.90 0.25 -5.27
C PRO A 11 17.05 0.00 -6.77
N THR A 12 17.51 1.02 -7.50
CA THR A 12 17.88 0.91 -8.93
C THR A 12 19.12 0.03 -9.14
N GLY A 13 19.52 -0.76 -8.15
CA GLY A 13 20.48 -1.84 -8.25
C GLY A 13 20.38 -2.73 -7.02
N GLN A 14 20.44 -4.05 -7.24
CA GLN A 14 20.76 -5.11 -6.27
C GLN A 14 19.72 -5.72 -5.32
N THR A 15 18.44 -5.34 -5.32
CA THR A 15 17.38 -6.23 -4.80
C THR A 15 16.55 -6.76 -5.96
N ARG A 16 16.50 -8.09 -6.15
CA ARG A 16 15.60 -8.76 -7.12
C ARG A 16 14.14 -8.62 -6.65
N VAL A 17 13.62 -7.40 -6.75
CA VAL A 17 12.19 -7.09 -6.68
C VAL A 17 11.75 -6.98 -8.13
N LEU A 18 11.23 -8.08 -8.67
CA LEU A 18 10.87 -8.15 -10.07
C LEU A 18 9.42 -7.73 -10.25
N THR A 19 8.53 -8.07 -9.32
CA THR A 19 7.09 -7.82 -9.45
C THR A 19 6.52 -6.96 -8.31
N PHE A 20 5.29 -6.48 -8.47
CA PHE A 20 4.60 -5.76 -7.38
C PHE A 20 4.37 -6.64 -6.15
N ASN A 21 4.18 -7.95 -6.33
CA ASN A 21 4.14 -8.88 -5.20
C ASN A 21 5.48 -8.99 -4.47
N ASP A 22 6.60 -9.05 -5.22
CA ASP A 22 7.93 -8.99 -4.59
C ASP A 22 8.09 -7.72 -3.77
N TYR A 23 7.59 -6.58 -4.27
CA TYR A 23 7.68 -5.30 -3.58
C TYR A 23 6.87 -5.31 -2.28
N ALA A 24 5.63 -5.80 -2.33
CA ALA A 24 4.79 -5.94 -1.15
C ALA A 24 5.46 -6.84 -0.10
N LEU A 25 5.85 -8.06 -0.49
CA LEU A 25 6.36 -9.07 0.44
C LEU A 25 7.76 -8.79 0.97
N LYS A 26 8.65 -8.18 0.17
CA LYS A 26 10.07 -7.99 0.54
C LYS A 26 10.36 -6.62 1.12
N LEU A 27 9.54 -5.62 0.84
CA LEU A 27 9.80 -4.23 1.27
C LEU A 27 8.68 -3.67 2.14
N GLU A 28 7.45 -3.59 1.61
CA GLU A 28 6.35 -2.89 2.30
C GLU A 28 5.88 -3.60 3.57
N LEU A 29 5.52 -4.89 3.49
CA LEU A 29 5.04 -5.62 4.67
C LEU A 29 6.10 -5.71 5.77
N PRO A 30 7.38 -6.06 5.48
CA PRO A 30 8.41 -6.07 6.51
C PRO A 30 8.65 -4.69 7.13
N TYR A 31 8.52 -3.61 6.35
CA TYR A 31 8.63 -2.26 6.87
C TYR A 31 7.51 -1.97 7.88
N ILE A 32 6.25 -2.27 7.53
CA ILE A 32 5.10 -2.06 8.42
C ILE A 32 5.22 -2.92 9.68
N SER A 33 5.59 -4.20 9.55
CA SER A 33 5.84 -5.08 10.69
C SER A 33 6.94 -4.53 11.61
N LYS A 34 8.00 -3.95 11.06
CA LYS A 34 9.06 -3.33 11.86
C LYS A 34 8.57 -2.08 12.59
N GLN A 35 7.76 -1.26 11.94
CA GLN A 35 7.17 -0.08 12.60
C GLN A 35 6.22 -0.49 13.73
N LEU A 36 5.45 -1.57 13.54
CA LEU A 36 4.51 -2.11 14.52
C LEU A 36 5.20 -2.53 15.83
N MET A 37 6.45 -3.00 15.77
CA MET A 37 7.22 -3.32 16.99
C MET A 37 7.41 -2.14 17.96
N SER A 38 7.17 -0.91 17.50
CA SER A 38 7.38 0.31 18.29
C SER A 38 6.08 0.99 18.73
N VAL A 39 4.93 0.56 18.20
CA VAL A 39 3.63 1.23 18.41
C VAL A 39 2.49 0.24 18.41
N ASP A 40 1.48 0.48 19.25
CA ASP A 40 0.29 -0.40 19.31
C ASP A 40 -0.59 -0.30 18.05
N MET A 41 -0.49 0.81 17.33
CA MET A 41 -1.33 1.07 16.15
C MET A 41 -0.60 1.84 15.06
N ILE A 42 -0.76 1.39 13.82
CA ILE A 42 -0.34 2.13 12.62
C ILE A 42 -1.56 2.49 11.78
N ASP A 43 -1.60 3.73 11.30
CA ASP A 43 -2.56 4.19 10.30
C ASP A 43 -1.87 4.37 8.95
N VAL A 44 -2.36 3.64 7.95
CA VAL A 44 -1.88 3.58 6.57
C VAL A 44 -2.90 4.34 5.71
N VAL A 45 -2.57 5.60 5.38
CA VAL A 45 -3.47 6.47 4.61
C VAL A 45 -2.97 6.62 3.18
N TRP A 46 -3.82 6.24 2.22
CA TRP A 46 -3.50 6.33 0.80
C TRP A 46 -3.97 7.65 0.19
N ASP A 47 -3.07 8.31 -0.57
CA ASP A 47 -3.44 9.52 -1.33
C ASP A 47 -4.53 9.18 -2.34
N THR A 48 -5.65 9.91 -2.27
CA THR A 48 -6.81 9.72 -3.14
C THR A 48 -7.21 11.06 -3.74
N TYR A 49 -7.11 11.17 -5.07
CA TYR A 49 -7.62 12.32 -5.80
C TYR A 49 -9.11 12.13 -6.06
N ARG A 50 -9.94 12.94 -5.40
CA ARG A 50 -11.39 12.97 -5.71
C ARG A 50 -11.59 13.60 -7.10
N PRO A 51 -12.49 13.07 -7.95
CA PRO A 51 -12.68 13.56 -9.31
C PRO A 51 -13.03 15.05 -9.40
N ASP A 52 -13.75 15.56 -8.41
CA ASP A 52 -14.18 16.94 -8.24
C ASP A 52 -13.13 17.85 -7.60
N SER A 53 -11.94 17.32 -7.28
CA SER A 53 -10.87 18.11 -6.67
C SER A 53 -10.06 18.91 -7.69
N LEU A 54 -9.63 20.12 -7.30
CA LEU A 54 -8.69 20.94 -8.09
C LEU A 54 -7.38 20.18 -8.40
N LYS A 55 -6.97 19.28 -7.51
CA LYS A 55 -5.82 18.40 -7.73
C LYS A 55 -6.05 17.43 -8.89
N ALA A 56 -7.23 16.82 -9.01
CA ALA A 56 -7.55 15.94 -10.13
C ALA A 56 -7.58 16.70 -11.46
N TYR A 57 -8.23 17.87 -11.49
CA TYR A 57 -8.31 18.71 -12.69
C TYR A 57 -6.92 19.13 -13.22
N THR A 58 -6.04 19.59 -12.33
CA THR A 58 -4.68 20.00 -12.72
C THR A 58 -3.78 18.82 -13.14
N ARG A 59 -4.08 17.59 -12.69
CA ARG A 59 -3.31 16.39 -13.03
C ARG A 59 -3.70 15.80 -14.38
N GLN A 60 -5.00 15.80 -14.71
CA GLN A 60 -5.51 15.32 -16.01
C GLN A 60 -4.84 15.99 -17.20
N ASN A 61 -4.48 17.27 -17.06
CA ASN A 61 -3.80 18.04 -18.12
C ASN A 61 -2.33 17.63 -18.38
N ARG A 62 -1.78 16.64 -17.65
CA ARG A 62 -0.39 16.14 -17.81
C ARG A 62 -0.29 14.88 -18.68
N VAL A 63 -1.27 14.65 -19.54
CA VAL A 63 -1.49 13.45 -20.36
C VAL A 63 -0.18 12.78 -20.78
N THR A 64 -0.02 11.52 -20.37
CA THR A 64 1.00 10.60 -20.87
C THR A 64 0.34 9.22 -20.97
N ASP A 65 0.38 8.60 -22.15
CA ASP A 65 -0.20 7.28 -22.39
C ASP A 65 0.70 6.18 -21.81
N TYR A 66 0.51 5.84 -20.54
CA TYR A 66 1.28 4.77 -19.88
C TYR A 66 0.47 4.05 -18.80
N THR A 67 -0.60 3.36 -19.20
CA THR A 67 -1.41 2.58 -18.26
C THR A 67 -0.80 1.19 -18.06
N ILE A 68 -0.44 0.84 -16.83
CA ILE A 68 -0.02 -0.52 -16.46
C ILE A 68 -1.07 -1.06 -15.49
N ARG A 69 -1.58 -2.25 -15.77
CA ARG A 69 -2.37 -2.99 -14.79
C ARG A 69 -1.41 -3.61 -13.78
N GLU A 70 -1.36 -3.05 -12.57
CA GLU A 70 -0.64 -3.71 -11.48
C GLU A 70 -1.39 -4.97 -11.07
N ASN A 71 -0.76 -6.11 -11.33
CA ASN A 71 -1.13 -7.41 -10.80
C ASN A 71 0.09 -7.94 -10.03
N GLU A 72 -0.12 -8.94 -9.18
CA GLU A 72 0.92 -9.56 -8.34
C GLU A 72 2.16 -9.95 -9.14
N SER A 73 1.97 -10.53 -10.32
CA SER A 73 3.03 -10.98 -11.21
C SER A 73 3.53 -9.91 -12.20
N THR A 74 2.89 -8.74 -12.25
CA THR A 74 3.31 -7.68 -13.18
C THR A 74 4.69 -7.18 -12.77
N ARG A 75 5.62 -7.18 -13.73
CA ARG A 75 6.97 -6.70 -13.50
C ARG A 75 6.95 -5.21 -13.19
N ILE A 76 7.70 -4.80 -12.17
CA ILE A 76 7.86 -3.38 -11.85
C ILE A 76 8.62 -2.73 -13.01
N PRO A 77 8.07 -1.66 -13.62
CA PRO A 77 8.75 -0.98 -14.71
C PRO A 77 10.03 -0.31 -14.20
N ALA A 78 11.09 -0.37 -15.00
CA ALA A 78 12.37 0.27 -14.68
C ALA A 78 12.21 1.77 -14.40
N ASN A 79 11.26 2.43 -15.07
CA ASN A 79 10.90 3.82 -14.83
C ASN A 79 9.66 3.94 -13.95
N TYR A 80 9.74 3.42 -12.73
CA TYR A 80 8.65 3.45 -11.73
C TYR A 80 8.11 4.87 -11.46
N LYS A 81 8.93 5.91 -11.63
CA LYS A 81 8.49 7.31 -11.51
C LYS A 81 7.41 7.66 -12.52
N LEU A 82 7.45 7.11 -13.74
CA LEU A 82 6.41 7.32 -14.75
C LEU A 82 5.12 6.59 -14.40
N LEU A 83 5.20 5.38 -13.84
CA LEU A 83 4.04 4.65 -13.32
C LEU A 83 3.26 5.52 -12.32
N LEU A 84 3.97 6.12 -11.36
CA LEU A 84 3.38 7.00 -10.33
C LEU A 84 2.91 8.37 -10.85
N ARG A 85 3.17 8.74 -12.10
CA ARG A 85 2.62 9.99 -12.67
C ARG A 85 1.16 9.85 -13.06
N ILE A 86 0.71 8.62 -13.31
CA ILE A 86 -0.64 8.33 -13.78
C ILE A 86 -1.52 7.93 -12.60
N ASP A 87 -2.63 8.65 -12.45
CA ASP A 87 -3.50 8.51 -11.28
C ASP A 87 -4.20 7.15 -11.24
N GLU A 88 -4.55 6.57 -12.39
CA GLU A 88 -5.16 5.23 -12.44
C GLU A 88 -4.20 4.11 -12.03
N ASN A 89 -2.92 4.23 -12.38
CA ASN A 89 -1.87 3.31 -11.90
C ASN A 89 -1.72 3.47 -10.38
N LYS A 90 -1.59 4.69 -9.87
CA LYS A 90 -1.56 4.95 -8.41
C LYS A 90 -2.76 4.36 -7.67
N LYS A 91 -3.98 4.53 -8.21
CA LYS A 91 -5.20 3.96 -7.63
C LYS A 91 -5.11 2.44 -7.57
N THR A 92 -4.65 1.80 -8.64
CA THR A 92 -4.57 0.35 -8.75
C THR A 92 -3.47 -0.21 -7.83
N LEU A 93 -2.30 0.43 -7.79
CA LEU A 93 -1.21 0.11 -6.86
C LEU A 93 -1.62 0.29 -5.39
N ASN A 94 -2.22 1.42 -5.03
CA ASN A 94 -2.67 1.69 -3.66
C ASN A 94 -3.70 0.65 -3.22
N LYS A 95 -4.64 0.28 -4.10
CA LYS A 95 -5.61 -0.78 -3.82
C LYS A 95 -4.92 -2.13 -3.60
N PHE A 96 -3.95 -2.46 -4.45
CA PHE A 96 -3.17 -3.69 -4.31
C PHE A 96 -2.44 -3.76 -2.97
N LEU A 97 -1.69 -2.71 -2.62
CA LEU A 97 -0.94 -2.66 -1.36
C LEU A 97 -1.85 -2.65 -0.14
N ALA A 98 -2.95 -1.89 -0.15
CA ALA A 98 -3.95 -1.90 0.91
C ALA A 98 -4.48 -3.32 1.17
N THR A 99 -4.73 -4.07 0.09
CA THR A 99 -5.19 -5.46 0.17
C THR A 99 -4.11 -6.35 0.78
N GLN A 100 -2.86 -6.26 0.33
CA GLN A 100 -1.75 -7.05 0.89
C GLN A 100 -1.50 -6.75 2.37
N ILE A 101 -1.55 -5.48 2.78
CA ILE A 101 -1.37 -5.08 4.19
C ILE A 101 -2.55 -5.56 5.04
N SER A 102 -3.77 -5.57 4.50
CA SER A 102 -4.94 -6.09 5.23
C SER A 102 -4.82 -7.58 5.59
N LEU A 103 -3.97 -8.32 4.88
CA LEU A 103 -3.70 -9.74 5.11
C LEU A 103 -2.54 -9.96 6.10
N LEU A 104 -1.89 -8.89 6.56
CA LEU A 104 -0.77 -8.97 7.51
C LEU A 104 -1.27 -9.53 8.85
N LYS A 105 -0.60 -10.57 9.35
CA LYS A 105 -0.81 -11.01 10.72
C LYS A 105 -0.06 -10.07 11.66
N THR A 106 -0.80 -9.33 12.47
CA THR A 106 -0.22 -8.50 13.52
C THR A 106 -0.07 -9.31 14.81
N PRO A 107 0.95 -9.01 15.64
CA PRO A 107 1.00 -9.47 17.03
C PRO A 107 -0.27 -9.12 17.81
N GLN A 108 -0.55 -9.88 18.87
CA GLN A 108 -1.79 -9.71 19.63
C GLN A 108 -1.82 -8.34 20.33
N GLY A 109 -2.91 -7.60 20.10
CA GLY A 109 -3.10 -6.23 20.62
C GLY A 109 -2.65 -5.13 19.65
N GLU A 110 -1.87 -5.47 18.62
CA GLU A 110 -1.43 -4.51 17.61
C GLU A 110 -2.41 -4.45 16.43
N VAL A 111 -2.65 -3.24 15.93
CA VAL A 111 -3.65 -2.98 14.87
C VAL A 111 -3.04 -2.15 13.74
N VAL A 112 -3.32 -2.55 12.50
CA VAL A 112 -3.10 -1.69 11.33
C VAL A 112 -4.44 -1.23 10.79
N LEU A 113 -4.67 0.08 10.85
CA LEU A 113 -5.78 0.74 10.17
C LEU A 113 -5.31 1.15 8.78
N ILE A 114 -6.13 0.87 7.76
CA ILE A 114 -5.81 1.17 6.38
C ILE A 114 -6.96 1.97 5.79
N THR A 115 -6.71 3.25 5.53
CA THR A 115 -7.71 4.13 4.94
C THR A 115 -7.48 4.23 3.43
N TYR A 116 -8.35 3.58 2.65
CA TYR A 116 -8.37 3.65 1.20
C TYR A 116 -9.68 4.26 0.68
N ARG A 117 -9.59 5.49 0.17
CA ARG A 117 -10.75 6.30 -0.23
C ARG A 117 -11.71 6.53 0.94
N GLU A 118 -12.95 6.07 0.80
CA GLU A 118 -14.01 6.12 1.82
C GLU A 118 -14.05 4.86 2.69
N ASN A 119 -13.18 3.88 2.42
CA ASN A 119 -13.16 2.61 3.13
C ASN A 119 -12.02 2.60 4.15
N VAL A 120 -12.30 2.04 5.33
CA VAL A 120 -11.30 1.69 6.33
C VAL A 120 -11.22 0.17 6.41
N LEU A 121 -10.05 -0.39 6.13
CA LEU A 121 -9.73 -1.80 6.34
C LEU A 121 -8.93 -1.93 7.63
N VAL A 122 -9.07 -3.06 8.32
CA VAL A 122 -8.36 -3.33 9.58
C VAL A 122 -7.64 -4.65 9.46
N ALA A 123 -6.33 -4.67 9.73
CA ALA A 123 -5.59 -5.89 9.98
C ALA A 123 -5.37 -6.04 11.48
N ASN A 124 -5.97 -7.08 12.05
CA ASN A 124 -5.69 -7.53 13.41
C ASN A 124 -5.72 -9.07 13.46
N THR A 125 -4.98 -9.66 14.39
CA THR A 125 -5.26 -11.04 14.80
C THR A 125 -6.48 -11.03 15.72
N SER A 126 -7.67 -11.12 15.15
CA SER A 126 -8.87 -11.47 15.93
C SER A 126 -8.73 -12.93 16.39
N THR A 127 -8.10 -13.16 17.55
CA THR A 127 -8.42 -14.33 18.34
C THR A 127 -9.89 -14.21 18.72
N LYS A 128 -10.76 -15.01 18.09
CA LYS A 128 -12.05 -15.33 18.71
C LYS A 128 -11.74 -15.73 20.15
N PRO A 129 -12.36 -15.14 21.19
CA PRO A 129 -12.29 -15.75 22.50
C PRO A 129 -12.86 -17.16 22.34
N ASP A 130 -12.07 -18.15 22.71
CA ASP A 130 -12.51 -19.54 22.73
C ASP A 130 -13.56 -19.68 23.85
N ILE A 131 -14.84 -19.65 23.48
CA ILE A 131 -15.97 -19.79 24.42
C ILE A 131 -16.16 -21.27 24.80
N SER A 132 -15.20 -22.15 24.54
CA SER A 132 -15.28 -23.56 24.97
C SER A 132 -15.04 -23.79 26.47
N ASN A 133 -14.77 -22.73 27.25
CA ASN A 133 -14.52 -22.82 28.70
C ASN A 133 -15.42 -21.92 29.58
N ILE A 134 -16.66 -21.66 29.17
CA ILE A 134 -17.71 -21.12 30.08
C ILE A 134 -18.86 -22.11 30.19
#